data_AF-A0A7J6H7Y6-F1
#
_entry.id   AF-A0A7J6H7Y6-F1
#
_cell.length_a   1.000
_cell.length_b   1.000
_cell.length_c   1.000
_cell.angle_alpha   90.00
_cell.angle_beta   90.00
_cell.angle_gamma   90.00
#
_symmetry.space_group_name_H-M   'P 1'
#
loop_
_entity.id
_entity.type
_entity.pdbx_description
1 polymer ?
#
loop_
_entity_poly.entity_id
_entity_poly.type
_entity_poly.pdbx_seq_one_letter_code
_entity_poly.pdbx_strand_id
1 'polypeptide(L)'
;MLEVMINAGQRIRKGDEMTVDYMSQQMNNKFMQRYGFSSPVNPWDVIKFSGNARIHLDSFLSVFNISGLPEEYYHNTARLSKVGDTFVDGAVIAAARTLPTWSDGDVPLIPSVEKKAVKELLDECKRMLADFPTTFRQDQKLLDSIPEASRTLEAAIKYRLHRKLFIDKVMQALDIYQEKILF
;
A
#
# COMPACT_ATOMS: atom_id res chain seq x y z
N MET A 1 24.42 -31.22 0.75
CA MET A 1 24.67 -29.85 1.21
C MET A 1 24.31 -28.93 0.06
N LEU A 2 23.37 -28.02 0.25
CA LEU A 2 22.91 -27.09 -0.80
C LEU A 2 23.59 -25.75 -0.55
N GLU A 3 24.45 -25.34 -1.48
CA GLU A 3 25.03 -24.00 -1.47
C GLU A 3 24.05 -23.06 -2.20
N VAL A 4 23.70 -21.96 -1.55
CA VAL A 4 22.80 -20.94 -2.11
C VAL A 4 23.58 -19.65 -2.23
N MET A 5 23.66 -19.14 -3.46
CA MET A 5 24.30 -17.85 -3.77
C MET A 5 23.23 -16.75 -3.81
N ILE A 6 23.45 -15.67 -3.07
CA ILE A 6 22.55 -14.51 -3.03
C ILE A 6 23.27 -13.31 -3.64
N ASN A 7 22.66 -12.70 -4.65
CA ASN A 7 23.17 -11.48 -5.27
C ASN A 7 22.55 -10.25 -4.58
N ALA A 8 23.34 -9.19 -4.44
CA ALA A 8 22.85 -7.94 -3.87
C ALA A 8 21.84 -7.27 -4.82
N GLY A 9 20.63 -7.00 -4.33
CA GLY A 9 19.60 -6.27 -5.07
C GLY A 9 19.79 -4.73 -5.10
N GLN A 10 20.74 -4.21 -4.31
CA GLN A 10 21.06 -2.79 -4.23
C GLN A 10 22.55 -2.58 -3.93
N ARG A 11 23.04 -1.35 -4.09
CA ARG A 11 24.43 -1.00 -3.75
C ARG A 11 24.60 -0.95 -2.23
N ILE A 12 25.51 -1.76 -1.69
CA ILE A 12 25.79 -1.86 -0.24
C ILE A 12 27.18 -1.28 0.03
N ARG A 13 27.30 -0.36 1.00
CA ARG A 13 28.57 0.19 1.47
C ARG A 13 28.98 -0.46 2.80
N LYS A 14 30.25 -0.30 3.17
CA LYS A 14 30.77 -0.79 4.45
C LYS A 14 30.05 -0.06 5.59
N GLY A 15 29.40 -0.83 6.47
CA GLY A 15 28.62 -0.32 7.60
C GLY A 15 27.12 -0.27 7.35
N ASP A 16 26.67 -0.46 6.11
CA ASP A 16 25.25 -0.58 5.79
C ASP A 16 24.70 -1.92 6.28
N GLU A 17 23.46 -1.92 6.75
CA GLU A 17 22.74 -3.15 7.07
C GLU A 17 22.44 -3.92 5.77
N MET A 18 22.87 -5.18 5.71
CA MET A 18 22.55 -6.06 4.60
C MET A 18 21.16 -6.65 4.82
N THR A 19 20.23 -6.30 3.94
CA THR A 19 18.85 -6.79 3.99
C THR A 19 18.58 -7.76 2.85
N VAL A 20 17.69 -8.72 3.09
CA VAL A 20 17.19 -9.67 2.09
C VAL A 20 15.71 -9.41 1.89
N ASP A 21 15.26 -9.36 0.64
CA ASP A 21 13.85 -9.20 0.35
C ASP A 21 13.10 -10.53 0.50
N TYR A 22 12.39 -10.67 1.62
CA TYR A 22 11.52 -11.83 1.89
C TYR A 22 10.12 -11.67 1.23
N MET A 23 9.83 -10.56 0.54
CA MET A 23 8.50 -10.19 0.05
C MET A 23 8.09 -10.98 -1.22
N SER A 24 7.95 -12.30 -1.04
CA SER A 24 7.49 -13.31 -2.02
C SER A 24 6.01 -13.15 -2.41
N GLN A 25 5.59 -11.94 -2.77
CA GLN A 25 4.20 -11.60 -3.12
C GLN A 25 3.19 -11.93 -1.99
N GLN A 26 3.61 -11.87 -0.73
CA GLN A 26 2.76 -12.20 0.41
C GLN A 26 2.27 -10.93 1.14
N MET A 27 1.04 -11.00 1.62
CA MET A 27 0.42 -9.96 2.45
C MET A 27 1.01 -9.92 3.86
N ASN A 28 0.86 -8.78 4.54
CA ASN A 28 1.31 -8.58 5.92
C ASN A 28 0.68 -9.57 6.92
N ASN A 29 -0.53 -10.08 6.66
CA ASN A 29 -1.14 -11.11 7.53
C ASN A 29 -0.31 -12.41 7.55
N LYS A 30 0.25 -12.83 6.42
CA LYS A 30 1.10 -14.02 6.32
C LYS A 30 2.47 -13.78 6.96
N PHE A 31 3.06 -12.60 6.78
CA PHE A 31 4.31 -12.26 7.47
C PHE A 31 4.13 -12.22 8.99
N MET A 32 3.01 -11.66 9.45
CA MET A 32 2.71 -11.62 10.87
C MET A 32 2.52 -13.04 11.43
N GLN A 33 1.76 -13.90 10.74
CA GLN A 33 1.50 -15.28 11.18
C GLN A 33 2.74 -16.17 11.17
N ARG A 34 3.62 -16.02 10.17
CA ARG A 34 4.76 -16.93 9.97
C ARG A 34 6.07 -16.45 10.59
N TYR A 35 6.29 -15.14 10.59
CA TYR A 35 7.57 -14.54 10.95
C TYR A 35 7.45 -13.46 12.03
N GLY A 36 6.23 -13.09 12.44
CA GLY A 36 6.01 -12.14 13.53
C GLY A 36 6.40 -10.70 13.18
N PHE A 37 6.34 -10.30 11.91
CA PHE A 37 6.57 -8.91 11.50
C PHE A 37 5.57 -8.45 10.44
N SER A 38 5.53 -7.14 10.21
CA SER A 38 4.79 -6.53 9.12
C SER A 38 5.53 -5.30 8.60
N SER A 39 5.28 -4.91 7.36
CA SER A 39 5.92 -3.76 6.73
C SER A 39 4.88 -2.71 6.30
N PRO A 40 5.11 -1.41 6.61
CA PRO A 40 4.23 -0.32 6.18
C PRO A 40 4.35 0.01 4.67
N VAL A 41 5.32 -0.60 4.00
CA VAL A 41 5.64 -0.42 2.59
C VAL A 41 5.49 -1.72 1.80
N ASN A 42 4.79 -2.72 2.32
CA ASN A 42 4.54 -3.97 1.60
C ASN A 42 3.65 -3.71 0.36
N PRO A 43 4.16 -3.88 -0.88
CA PRO A 43 3.41 -3.60 -2.10
C PRO A 43 2.36 -4.67 -2.44
N TRP A 44 2.28 -5.73 -1.62
CA TRP A 44 1.35 -6.86 -1.77
C TRP A 44 0.23 -6.87 -0.73
N ASP A 45 0.15 -5.86 0.14
CA ASP A 45 -0.94 -5.81 1.11
C ASP A 45 -2.27 -5.49 0.42
N VAL A 46 -3.36 -6.05 0.93
CA VAL A 46 -4.69 -5.97 0.30
C VAL A 46 -5.77 -5.54 1.28
N ILE A 47 -6.58 -4.56 0.88
CA ILE A 47 -7.83 -4.16 1.52
C ILE A 47 -8.97 -4.83 0.76
N LYS A 48 -9.93 -5.39 1.50
CA LYS A 48 -11.10 -6.03 0.91
C LYS A 48 -12.27 -5.07 1.01
N PHE A 49 -12.60 -4.42 -0.10
CA PHE A 49 -13.83 -3.66 -0.22
C PHE A 49 -15.01 -4.63 -0.35
N SER A 50 -16.10 -4.29 0.32
CA SER A 50 -17.37 -5.00 0.38
C SER A 50 -18.45 -4.30 -0.45
N GLY A 51 -18.22 -3.04 -0.82
CA GLY A 51 -19.11 -2.27 -1.69
C GLY A 51 -19.10 -2.70 -3.15
N ASN A 52 -20.06 -2.16 -3.90
CA ASN A 52 -20.20 -2.36 -5.35
C ASN A 52 -19.56 -1.24 -6.17
N ALA A 53 -18.99 -0.22 -5.52
CA ALA A 53 -18.28 0.87 -6.19
C ALA A 53 -17.13 0.29 -7.01
N ARG A 54 -16.94 0.79 -8.23
CA ARG A 54 -15.83 0.40 -9.11
C ARG A 54 -15.24 1.62 -9.79
N ILE A 55 -13.91 1.63 -9.92
CA ILE A 55 -13.18 2.70 -10.63
C ILE A 55 -12.41 2.14 -11.82
N HIS A 56 -12.27 2.93 -12.88
CA HIS A 56 -11.56 2.50 -14.08
C HIS A 56 -10.05 2.40 -13.77
N LEU A 57 -9.47 1.20 -13.93
CA LEU A 57 -8.08 0.94 -13.53
C LEU A 57 -7.09 1.85 -14.26
N ASP A 58 -7.19 1.96 -15.58
CA ASP A 58 -6.21 2.76 -16.35
C ASP A 58 -6.34 4.25 -16.06
N SER A 59 -7.54 4.75 -15.76
CA SER A 59 -7.76 6.13 -15.34
C SER A 59 -7.14 6.39 -13.98
N PHE A 60 -7.31 5.46 -13.04
CA PHE A 60 -6.65 5.56 -11.74
C PHE A 60 -5.13 5.58 -11.88
N LEU A 61 -4.56 4.67 -12.67
CA LEU A 61 -3.11 4.58 -12.87
C LEU A 61 -2.54 5.75 -13.69
N SER A 62 -3.31 6.33 -14.62
CA SER A 62 -2.86 7.46 -15.44
C SER A 62 -2.63 8.71 -14.61
N VAL A 63 -3.42 8.93 -13.56
CA VAL A 63 -3.23 10.04 -12.60
C VAL A 63 -1.86 10.02 -11.92
N PHE A 64 -1.26 8.84 -11.81
CA PHE A 64 0.08 8.64 -11.24
C PHE A 64 1.17 8.46 -12.31
N ASN A 65 0.83 8.58 -13.60
CA ASN A 65 1.70 8.27 -14.75
C ASN A 65 2.21 6.82 -14.76
N ILE A 66 1.38 5.86 -14.32
CA ILE A 66 1.73 4.43 -14.23
C ILE A 66 0.95 3.59 -15.29
N SER A 67 0.01 4.19 -16.02
CA SER A 67 -0.75 3.50 -17.07
C SER A 67 0.14 3.05 -18.23
N GLY A 68 0.07 1.77 -18.62
CA GLY A 68 0.73 1.25 -19.83
C GLY A 68 2.05 0.49 -19.64
N LEU A 69 2.38 0.02 -18.44
CA LEU A 69 3.59 -0.78 -18.20
C LEU A 69 3.26 -2.23 -17.82
N PRO A 70 3.13 -3.15 -18.79
CA PRO A 70 2.95 -4.57 -18.51
C PRO A 70 4.16 -5.21 -17.81
N GLU A 71 5.36 -4.62 -17.93
CA GLU A 71 6.62 -5.24 -17.46
C GLU A 71 7.36 -4.48 -16.34
N GLU A 72 6.97 -3.26 -15.95
CA GLU A 72 7.69 -2.45 -14.95
C GLU A 72 7.08 -2.46 -13.53
N TYR A 73 6.13 -3.37 -13.24
CA TYR A 73 5.61 -3.53 -11.87
C TYR A 73 6.67 -3.97 -10.86
N TYR A 74 7.86 -4.32 -11.32
CA TYR A 74 9.03 -4.63 -10.51
C TYR A 74 10.23 -3.79 -10.97
N HIS A 75 10.74 -2.99 -10.04
CA HIS A 75 11.91 -2.12 -10.16
C HIS A 75 11.71 -0.80 -10.90
N ASN A 76 11.35 0.23 -10.13
CA ASN A 76 11.72 1.61 -10.47
C ASN A 76 12.41 2.28 -9.27
N THR A 77 13.64 1.83 -8.95
CA THR A 77 14.53 2.45 -7.96
C THR A 77 15.21 3.74 -8.45
N ALA A 78 14.88 4.29 -9.62
CA ALA A 78 15.69 5.38 -10.16
C ALA A 78 15.02 6.51 -10.96
N ARG A 79 13.72 6.46 -11.33
CA ARG A 79 13.17 7.51 -12.22
C ARG A 79 11.78 8.09 -11.94
N LEU A 80 11.02 7.59 -10.97
CA LEU A 80 9.69 8.15 -10.67
C LEU A 80 9.66 9.16 -9.52
N SER A 81 10.73 9.27 -8.73
CA SER A 81 10.86 10.37 -7.78
C SER A 81 11.54 11.56 -8.47
N LYS A 82 10.75 12.51 -9.00
CA LYS A 82 11.21 13.90 -8.88
C LYS A 82 11.46 14.14 -7.39
N VAL A 83 12.64 14.67 -7.07
CA VAL A 83 13.08 14.99 -5.71
C VAL A 83 11.92 15.64 -4.94
N GLY A 84 11.28 14.90 -4.03
CA GLY A 84 10.17 15.40 -3.21
C GLY A 84 8.98 14.46 -3.00
N ASP A 85 8.55 13.69 -4.01
CA ASP A 85 7.31 12.89 -3.90
C ASP A 85 7.56 11.46 -3.44
N THR A 86 7.57 11.27 -2.11
CA THR A 86 7.72 9.97 -1.41
C THR A 86 6.47 9.09 -1.43
N PHE A 87 5.37 9.55 -2.05
CA PHE A 87 4.07 8.85 -2.05
C PHE A 87 3.99 7.68 -3.07
N VAL A 88 4.82 7.70 -4.12
CA VAL A 88 4.75 6.77 -5.27
C VAL A 88 5.32 5.36 -4.94
N ASP A 89 5.81 5.15 -3.73
CA ASP A 89 6.58 3.96 -3.36
C ASP A 89 5.68 2.77 -3.00
N GLY A 90 5.37 1.92 -3.98
CA GLY A 90 4.67 0.63 -3.85
C GLY A 90 3.21 0.66 -3.37
N ALA A 91 2.81 1.70 -2.64
CA ALA A 91 1.50 1.87 -2.03
C ALA A 91 0.41 2.19 -3.05
N VAL A 92 0.74 2.97 -4.09
CA VAL A 92 -0.18 3.24 -5.20
C VAL A 92 -0.46 1.96 -5.99
N ILE A 93 0.58 1.15 -6.22
CA ILE A 93 0.44 -0.15 -6.90
C ILE A 93 -0.36 -1.12 -6.04
N ALA A 94 -0.09 -1.16 -4.73
CA ALA A 94 -0.89 -1.95 -3.80
C ALA A 94 -2.35 -1.48 -3.82
N ALA A 95 -2.61 -0.18 -3.74
CA ALA A 95 -3.94 0.42 -3.83
C ALA A 95 -4.65 0.00 -5.13
N ALA A 96 -4.00 0.11 -6.29
CA ALA A 96 -4.57 -0.32 -7.57
C ALA A 96 -4.97 -1.81 -7.57
N ARG A 97 -4.25 -2.68 -6.85
CA ARG A 97 -4.60 -4.09 -6.69
C ARG A 97 -5.73 -4.34 -5.70
N THR A 98 -5.95 -3.44 -4.74
CA THR A 98 -7.00 -3.59 -3.72
C THR A 98 -8.33 -3.03 -4.18
N LEU A 99 -8.29 -1.96 -4.98
CA LEU A 99 -9.48 -1.22 -5.37
C LEU A 99 -10.33 -2.07 -6.31
N PRO A 100 -11.66 -2.10 -6.11
CA PRO A 100 -12.56 -2.74 -7.06
C PRO A 100 -12.49 -1.96 -8.37
N THR A 101 -11.93 -2.59 -9.40
CA THR A 101 -11.75 -1.97 -10.71
C THR A 101 -12.48 -2.75 -11.80
N TRP A 102 -12.69 -2.04 -12.91
CA TRP A 102 -13.25 -2.55 -14.15
C TRP A 102 -12.30 -2.10 -15.25
N SER A 103 -11.85 -3.06 -16.06
CA SER A 103 -10.86 -2.87 -17.12
C SER A 103 -11.37 -3.33 -18.48
N ASP A 104 -12.64 -3.73 -18.57
CA ASP A 104 -13.25 -4.08 -19.85
C ASP A 104 -13.39 -2.78 -20.64
N GLY A 105 -12.52 -2.62 -21.65
CA GLY A 105 -12.31 -1.41 -22.46
C GLY A 105 -13.52 -0.94 -23.29
N ASP A 106 -14.71 -1.45 -23.01
CA ASP A 106 -15.96 -1.13 -23.69
C ASP A 106 -16.77 -0.03 -23.00
N VAL A 107 -16.43 0.36 -21.76
CA VAL A 107 -17.18 1.42 -21.07
C VAL A 107 -16.35 2.69 -20.91
N PRO A 108 -16.81 3.82 -21.48
CA PRO A 108 -16.09 5.07 -21.38
C PRO A 108 -16.02 5.54 -19.92
N LEU A 109 -14.88 6.12 -19.57
CA LEU A 109 -14.70 6.84 -18.32
C LEU A 109 -15.72 7.97 -18.22
N ILE A 110 -16.61 7.92 -17.24
CA ILE A 110 -17.53 9.02 -16.94
C ILE A 110 -17.10 9.65 -15.62
N PRO A 111 -16.50 10.88 -15.63
CA PRO A 111 -15.96 11.51 -14.43
C PRO A 111 -16.96 11.63 -13.27
N SER A 112 -18.26 11.79 -13.55
CA SER A 112 -19.29 11.87 -12.51
C SER A 112 -19.54 10.53 -11.80
N VAL A 113 -19.50 9.42 -12.55
CA VAL A 113 -19.66 8.06 -12.01
C VAL A 113 -18.45 7.68 -11.17
N GLU A 114 -17.25 7.99 -11.67
CA GLU A 114 -16.00 7.75 -10.97
C GLU A 114 -15.90 8.56 -9.68
N LYS A 115 -16.23 9.86 -9.70
CA LYS A 115 -16.27 10.67 -8.47
C LYS A 115 -17.26 10.13 -7.44
N LYS A 116 -18.38 9.56 -7.89
CA LYS A 116 -19.34 8.89 -7.00
C LYS A 116 -18.73 7.61 -6.41
N ALA A 117 -18.12 6.77 -7.24
CA ALA A 117 -17.46 5.54 -6.81
C ALA A 117 -16.32 5.82 -5.83
N VAL A 118 -15.50 6.84 -6.09
CA VAL A 118 -14.41 7.27 -5.20
C VAL A 118 -14.95 7.71 -3.84
N LYS A 119 -16.04 8.47 -3.79
CA LYS A 119 -16.68 8.84 -2.51
C LYS A 119 -17.16 7.62 -1.74
N GLU A 120 -17.79 6.66 -2.41
CA GLU A 120 -18.24 5.41 -1.77
C GLU A 120 -17.05 4.60 -1.21
N LEU A 121 -15.94 4.54 -1.94
CA LEU A 121 -14.70 3.88 -1.51
C LEU A 121 -14.03 4.61 -0.34
N LEU A 122 -13.99 5.93 -0.37
CA LEU A 122 -13.48 6.76 0.73
C LEU A 122 -14.31 6.56 2.01
N ASP A 123 -15.63 6.50 1.89
CA ASP A 123 -16.53 6.25 3.02
C ASP A 123 -16.39 4.83 3.57
N GLU A 124 -16.12 3.85 2.71
CA GLU A 124 -15.75 2.50 3.13
C GLU A 124 -14.41 2.47 3.88
N CYS A 125 -13.37 3.14 3.38
CA CYS A 125 -12.09 3.27 4.07
C CYS A 125 -12.25 3.92 5.47
N LYS A 126 -13.07 4.97 5.58
CA LYS A 126 -13.38 5.60 6.87
C LYS A 126 -14.09 4.65 7.83
N ARG A 127 -15.04 3.85 7.34
CA ARG A 127 -15.69 2.79 8.15
C ARG A 127 -14.68 1.76 8.63
N MET A 128 -13.81 1.27 7.75
CA MET A 128 -12.75 0.33 8.12
C MET A 128 -11.79 0.92 9.18
N LEU A 129 -11.47 2.21 9.11
CA LEU A 129 -10.67 2.88 10.13
C LEU A 129 -11.41 3.02 11.48
N ALA A 130 -12.72 3.28 11.43
CA ALA A 130 -13.56 3.40 12.62
C ALA A 130 -13.79 2.05 13.32
N ASP A 131 -13.75 0.94 12.58
CA ASP A 131 -13.86 -0.42 13.13
C ASP A 131 -12.65 -0.80 14.02
N PHE A 132 -11.53 -0.08 13.92
CA PHE A 132 -10.41 -0.32 14.81
C PHE A 132 -10.70 0.21 16.23
N PRO A 133 -10.35 -0.57 17.27
CA PRO A 133 -10.56 -0.15 18.66
C PRO A 133 -9.65 1.02 19.08
N THR A 134 -8.62 1.33 18.29
CA THR A 134 -7.63 2.38 18.61
C THR A 134 -7.34 3.24 17.39
N THR A 135 -6.92 4.49 17.64
CA THR A 135 -6.48 5.41 16.59
C THR A 135 -4.99 5.23 16.25
N PHE A 136 -4.53 5.86 15.15
CA PHE A 136 -3.10 5.88 14.80
C PHE A 136 -2.24 6.47 15.94
N ARG A 137 -2.67 7.61 16.50
CA ARG A 137 -1.93 8.32 17.56
C ARG A 137 -1.83 7.49 18.84
N GLN A 138 -2.88 6.72 19.17
CA GLN A 138 -2.86 5.83 20.33
C GLN A 138 -1.87 4.69 20.14
N ASP A 139 -1.84 4.07 18.96
CA ASP A 139 -0.90 2.98 18.67
C ASP A 139 0.55 3.45 18.64
N GLN A 140 0.81 4.63 18.09
CA GLN A 140 2.14 5.23 18.12
C GLN A 140 2.58 5.51 19.56
N LYS A 141 1.69 6.11 20.37
CA LYS A 141 1.97 6.36 21.79
C LYS A 141 2.23 5.06 22.55
N LEU A 142 1.50 3.97 22.25
CA LEU A 142 1.72 2.66 22.86
C LEU A 142 3.12 2.12 22.52
N LEU A 143 3.58 2.25 21.27
CA LEU A 143 4.93 1.86 20.87
C LEU A 143 5.99 2.70 21.59
N ASP A 144 5.80 4.00 21.69
CA ASP A 144 6.77 4.92 22.29
C ASP A 144 6.83 4.78 23.83
N SER A 145 5.71 4.41 24.46
CA SER A 145 5.56 4.35 25.92
C SER A 145 6.02 3.04 26.56
N ILE A 146 6.22 1.98 25.78
CA ILE A 146 6.59 0.65 26.30
C ILE A 146 7.98 0.27 25.76
N PRO A 147 9.06 0.87 26.29
CA PRO A 147 10.43 0.58 25.86
C PRO A 147 10.87 -0.87 26.13
N GLU A 148 10.19 -1.58 27.03
CA GLU A 148 10.45 -2.98 27.39
C GLU A 148 9.33 -3.93 26.90
N ALA A 149 8.57 -3.54 25.87
CA ALA A 149 7.51 -4.39 25.35
C ALA A 149 8.07 -5.75 24.90
N SER A 150 7.33 -6.83 25.17
CA SER A 150 7.61 -8.11 24.52
C SER A 150 7.60 -7.92 23.00
N ARG A 151 8.58 -8.50 22.30
CA ARG A 151 8.68 -8.43 20.83
C ARG A 151 7.36 -8.83 20.14
N THR A 152 6.61 -9.74 20.73
CA THR A 152 5.29 -10.17 20.23
C THR A 152 4.24 -9.06 20.35
N LEU A 153 4.23 -8.32 21.45
CA LEU A 153 3.32 -7.19 21.66
C LEU A 153 3.65 -6.06 20.69
N GLU A 154 4.93 -5.73 20.56
CA GLU A 154 5.42 -4.72 19.62
C GLU A 154 5.01 -5.06 18.17
N ALA A 155 5.23 -6.31 17.75
CA ALA A 155 4.84 -6.77 16.42
C ALA A 155 3.32 -6.68 16.18
N ALA A 156 2.50 -7.03 17.17
CA ALA A 156 1.04 -6.93 17.07
C ALA A 156 0.56 -5.48 16.95
N ILE A 157 1.15 -4.56 17.73
CA ILE A 157 0.83 -3.12 17.65
C ILE A 157 1.29 -2.57 16.30
N LYS A 158 2.50 -2.89 15.85
CA LYS A 158 3.01 -2.52 14.51
C LYS A 158 2.12 -3.04 13.39
N TYR A 159 1.66 -4.30 13.46
CA TYR A 159 0.74 -4.86 12.47
C TYR A 159 -0.56 -4.07 12.37
N ARG A 160 -1.19 -3.76 13.50
CA ARG A 160 -2.41 -2.94 13.55
C ARG A 160 -2.16 -1.52 13.03
N LEU A 161 -1.04 -0.91 13.41
CA LEU A 161 -0.63 0.42 12.96
C LEU A 161 -0.41 0.46 11.45
N HIS A 162 0.36 -0.47 10.90
CA HIS A 162 0.65 -0.57 9.47
C HIS A 162 -0.63 -0.77 8.66
N ARG A 163 -1.59 -1.54 9.18
CA ARG A 163 -2.89 -1.71 8.52
C ARG A 163 -3.67 -0.40 8.41
N LYS A 164 -3.70 0.40 9.47
CA LYS A 164 -4.32 1.74 9.45
C LYS A 164 -3.61 2.70 8.51
N LEU A 165 -2.27 2.71 8.55
CA LEU A 165 -1.45 3.51 7.64
C LEU A 165 -1.70 3.14 6.17
N PHE A 166 -1.88 1.86 5.87
CA PHE A 166 -2.18 1.41 4.52
C PHE A 166 -3.55 1.92 4.04
N ILE A 167 -4.59 1.84 4.87
CA ILE A 167 -5.92 2.39 4.54
C ILE A 167 -5.82 3.90 4.29
N ASP A 168 -5.08 4.63 5.14
CA ASP A 168 -4.86 6.07 4.98
C ASP A 168 -4.15 6.41 3.66
N LYS A 169 -3.12 5.64 3.28
CA LYS A 169 -2.45 5.79 1.97
C LYS A 169 -3.42 5.54 0.80
N VAL A 170 -4.31 4.56 0.91
CA VAL A 170 -5.34 4.32 -0.13
C VAL A 170 -6.33 5.48 -0.20
N MET A 171 -6.74 6.05 0.93
CA MET A 171 -7.58 7.26 0.96
C MET A 171 -6.88 8.44 0.27
N GLN A 172 -5.62 8.70 0.59
CA GLN A 172 -4.84 9.76 -0.06
C GLN A 172 -4.74 9.54 -1.58
N ALA A 173 -4.55 8.30 -2.02
CA ALA A 173 -4.51 7.98 -3.46
C ALA A 173 -5.87 8.23 -4.14
N LEU A 174 -6.96 7.89 -3.48
CA LEU A 174 -8.32 8.15 -3.93
C LEU A 174 -8.65 9.65 -3.96
N ASP A 175 -8.21 10.43 -2.97
CA ASP A 175 -8.39 11.89 -2.95
C ASP A 175 -7.64 12.55 -4.13
N ILE A 176 -6.37 12.16 -4.35
CA ILE A 176 -5.59 12.63 -5.51
C ILE A 176 -6.28 12.26 -6.83
N TYR A 177 -6.83 11.04 -6.91
CA TYR A 177 -7.58 10.60 -8.08
C TYR A 177 -8.85 11.46 -8.29
N GLN A 178 -9.62 11.72 -7.23
CA GLN A 178 -10.83 12.53 -7.29
C GLN A 178 -10.58 13.98 -7.74
N GLU A 179 -9.47 14.58 -7.32
CA GLU A 179 -9.07 15.94 -7.72
C GLU A 179 -8.63 16.00 -9.18
N LYS A 180 -7.91 14.99 -9.65
CA LYS A 180 -7.27 14.99 -10.98
C LYS A 180 -8.13 14.41 -12.10
N ILE A 181 -9.24 13.74 -11.79
CA ILE A 181 -10.17 13.15 -12.78
C ILE A 181 -11.02 14.19 -13.56
N LEU A 182 -10.50 15.41 -13.74
CA LEU A 182 -11.18 16.54 -14.38
C LEU A 182 -10.60 16.92 -15.76
N PHE A 183 -9.72 16.10 -16.31
CA PHE A 183 -9.25 16.20 -17.70
C PHE A 183 -9.69 14.99 -18.52
#